data_AF-A0A4Q5QPP5-F1
#
_entry.id   AF-A0A4Q5QPP5-F1
#
_cell.length_a   1.000
_cell.length_b   1.000
_cell.length_c   1.000
_cell.angle_alpha   90.00
_cell.angle_beta   90.00
_cell.angle_gamma   90.00
#
_symmetry.space_group_name_H-M   'P 1'
#
loop_
_entity.id
_entity.type
_entity.pdbx_description
1 polymer ?
#
loop_
_entity_poly.entity_id
_entity_poly.type
_entity_poly.pdbx_seq_one_letter_code
_entity_poly.pdbx_strand_id
1 'polypeptide(L)' 'MATIHRSKELGVNFLDTADLYGPLKNEQLIAKAIDGHRNDYIIATKFGWEIDDNNKVTWAINGQKKYVK' A
#
# COMPACT_ATOMS: atom_id res chain seq x y z
N MET A 1 -10.63 1.69 8.29
CA MET A 1 -10.32 3.11 8.55
C MET A 1 -9.97 3.33 10.01
N ALA A 2 -10.85 2.92 10.95
CA ALA A 2 -10.65 3.09 12.40
C ALA A 2 -9.24 2.77 12.91
N THR A 3 -8.61 1.68 12.47
CA THR A 3 -7.25 1.31 12.88
C THR A 3 -6.18 2.34 12.49
N ILE A 4 -6.21 2.85 11.25
CA ILE A 4 -5.23 3.84 10.76
C ILE A 4 -5.45 5.18 11.48
N HIS A 5 -6.70 5.62 11.61
CA HIS A 5 -7.04 6.85 12.33
C HIS A 5 -6.62 6.78 13.80
N ARG A 6 -6.91 5.67 14.48
CA ARG A 6 -6.47 5.45 15.86
C ARG A 6 -4.94 5.45 15.99
N SER A 7 -4.22 4.89 15.02
CA SER A 7 -2.75 4.93 15.02
C SER A 7 -2.22 6.36 14.98
N LYS A 8 -2.87 7.25 14.22
CA LYS A 8 -2.50 8.66 14.14
C LYS A 8 -2.75 9.41 15.44
N GLU A 9 -3.89 9.15 16.09
CA GLU A 9 -4.19 9.69 17.43
C GLU A 9 -3.13 9.27 18.48
N LEU A 10 -2.52 8.10 18.28
CA LEU A 10 -1.44 7.58 19.13
C LEU A 10 -0.04 8.07 18.70
N GLY A 11 0.05 8.96 17.71
CA GLY A 11 1.30 9.55 17.24
C GLY A 11 2.04 8.75 16.16
N VAL A 12 1.46 7.66 15.64
CA VAL A 12 2.06 6.90 14.53
C VAL A 12 2.00 7.73 13.25
N ASN A 13 3.14 7.85 12.57
CA ASN A 13 3.26 8.52 11.28
C ASN A 13 3.95 7.64 10.22
N PHE A 14 4.33 6.41 10.52
CA PHE A 14 4.97 5.50 9.56
C PHE A 14 4.02 4.36 9.19
N LEU A 15 3.67 4.26 7.91
CA LEU A 15 2.81 3.20 7.37
C LEU A 15 3.61 2.36 6.38
N ASP A 16 3.65 1.04 6.61
CA ASP A 16 4.27 0.06 5.72
C ASP A 16 3.19 -0.80 5.05
N THR A 17 3.27 -0.94 3.73
CA THR A 17 2.29 -1.68 2.91
C THR A 17 2.98 -2.44 1.77
N ALA A 18 2.20 -3.04 0.88
CA ALA A 18 2.66 -3.70 -0.34
C ALA A 18 1.51 -3.79 -1.36
N ASP A 19 1.87 -3.80 -2.65
CA ASP A 19 0.95 -4.06 -3.77
C ASP A 19 0.20 -5.41 -3.60
N LEU A 20 0.86 -6.39 -3.00
CA LEU A 20 0.33 -7.73 -2.73
C LEU A 20 -0.77 -7.78 -1.66
N TYR A 21 -0.76 -6.87 -0.68
CA TYR A 21 -1.67 -6.96 0.46
C TYR A 21 -3.11 -6.67 0.03
N GLY A 22 -3.91 -7.73 -0.10
CA GLY A 22 -5.21 -7.64 -0.77
C GLY A 22 -5.03 -7.04 -2.16
N PRO A 23 -4.60 -7.81 -3.17
CA PRO A 23 -3.95 -7.32 -4.39
C PRO A 23 -4.46 -5.96 -4.91
N LEU A 24 -3.57 -4.96 -4.87
CA LEU A 24 -3.76 -3.56 -5.20
C LEU A 24 -4.81 -2.78 -4.38
N LYS A 25 -5.39 -3.37 -3.32
CA LYS A 25 -6.45 -2.77 -2.49
C LYS A 25 -5.93 -2.15 -1.21
N ASN A 26 -4.91 -2.68 -0.54
CA ASN A 26 -4.45 -2.10 0.73
C ASN A 26 -3.87 -0.70 0.56
N GLU A 27 -3.13 -0.44 -0.53
CA GLU A 27 -2.64 0.91 -0.85
C GLU A 27 -3.79 1.89 -1.12
N GLN A 28 -4.83 1.47 -1.85
CA GLN A 28 -6.06 2.27 -2.07
C GLN A 28 -6.79 2.54 -0.75
N LEU A 29 -6.81 1.57 0.15
CA LEU A 29 -7.37 1.70 1.49
C LEU A 29 -6.60 2.75 2.29
N ILE A 30 -5.26 2.68 2.29
CA ILE A 30 -4.41 3.68 2.97
C ILE A 30 -4.63 5.06 2.37
N ALA A 31 -4.62 5.20 1.03
CA ALA A 31 -4.86 6.47 0.36
C ALA A 31 -6.19 7.12 0.79
N LYS A 32 -7.27 6.34 0.87
CA LYS A 32 -8.56 6.81 1.39
C LYS A 32 -8.51 7.17 2.89
N ALA A 33 -7.73 6.44 3.68
CA ALA A 33 -7.64 6.67 5.12
C ALA A 33 -6.93 7.98 5.48
N ILE A 34 -5.96 8.38 4.64
CA ILE A 34 -5.10 9.56 4.88
C ILE A 34 -5.42 10.72 3.96
N ASP A 35 -6.53 10.67 3.22
CA ASP A 35 -6.93 11.73 2.30
C ASP A 35 -6.99 13.09 3.01
N GLY A 36 -6.48 14.13 2.36
CA GLY A 36 -6.26 15.46 2.98
C GLY A 36 -5.09 15.55 3.98
N HIS A 37 -4.54 14.43 4.44
CA HIS A 37 -3.49 14.34 5.47
C HIS A 37 -2.24 13.59 5.00
N ARG A 38 -2.05 13.41 3.69
CA ARG A 38 -0.93 12.62 3.13
C ARG A 38 0.44 13.05 3.66
N ASN A 39 0.67 14.35 3.84
CA ASN A 39 1.96 14.88 4.30
C ASN A 39 2.25 14.58 5.78
N ASP A 40 1.25 14.14 6.53
CA ASP A 40 1.39 13.79 7.95
C ASP A 40 1.95 12.37 8.17
N TYR A 41 2.22 11.65 7.08
CA TYR A 41 2.67 10.26 7.06
C TYR A 41 3.91 10.04 6.18
N ILE A 42 4.80 9.19 6.65
CA ILE A 42 5.85 8.51 5.90
C ILE A 42 5.27 7.16 5.46
N ILE A 43 5.35 6.88 4.16
CA ILE A 43 4.78 5.66 3.58
C ILE A 43 5.90 4.86 2.92
N ALA A 44 6.04 3.61 3.36
CA ALA A 44 6.85 2.60 2.70
C ALA A 44 5.92 1.60 1.99
N THR A 45 6.25 1.25 0.76
CA THR A 45 5.58 0.15 0.05
C THR A 45 6.60 -0.84 -0.49
N LYS A 46 6.13 -2.03 -0.84
CA LYS A 46 6.91 -3.13 -1.37
C LYS A 46 6.26 -3.61 -2.65
N PHE A 47 7.08 -4.09 -3.57
CA PHE A 47 6.67 -4.71 -4.82
C PHE A 47 7.55 -5.93 -5.09
N GLY A 48 7.15 -6.75 -6.05
CA GLY A 48 8.00 -7.81 -6.59
C GLY A 48 7.29 -9.14 -6.80
N TRP A 49 6.11 -9.35 -6.21
CA TRP A 49 5.22 -10.43 -6.64
C TRP A 49 4.35 -9.89 -7.76
N GLU A 50 4.37 -10.55 -8.91
CA GLU A 50 3.61 -10.08 -10.05
C GLU A 50 2.10 -10.25 -9.84
N ILE A 51 1.39 -9.16 -10.09
CA ILE A 51 -0.06 -9.08 -10.14
C ILE A 51 -0.46 -8.79 -11.60
N ASP A 52 -1.27 -9.65 -12.19
CA ASP A 52 -1.74 -9.49 -13.57
C ASP A 52 -2.80 -8.38 -13.71
N ASP A 53 -3.19 -8.09 -14.94
CA ASP A 53 -4.21 -7.06 -15.24
C ASP A 53 -5.61 -7.40 -14.70
N ASN A 54 -5.83 -8.64 -14.24
CA ASN A 54 -7.04 -9.08 -13.57
C ASN A 54 -6.94 -9.02 -12.03
N ASN A 55 -5.90 -8.35 -11.51
CA ASN A 55 -5.56 -8.27 -10.09
C ASN A 55 -5.29 -9.64 -9.43
N LYS A 56 -4.84 -10.63 -10.20
CA LYS A 56 -4.46 -11.95 -9.68
C LYS A 56 -2.96 -12.03 -9.50
N VAL A 57 -2.56 -12.54 -8.33
CA VAL A 57 -1.16 -12.85 -8.05
C VAL A 57 -0.73 -14.03 -8.92
N THR A 58 0.28 -13.85 -9.75
CA THR A 58 0.78 -14.90 -10.66
C THR A 58 1.77 -15.83 -9.97
N TRP A 59 2.26 -15.45 -8.79
CA TRP A 59 3.34 -16.11 -8.04
C TRP A 59 4.69 -16.11 -8.78
N ALA A 60 4.83 -15.29 -9.81
CA ALA A 60 6.13 -14.96 -10.37
C ALA A 60 6.76 -13.80 -9.58
N ILE A 61 8.09 -13.79 -9.50
CA ILE A 61 8.84 -12.63 -9.02
C ILE A 61 9.12 -11.70 -10.19
N ASN A 62 8.73 -10.43 -10.07
CA ASN A 62 8.93 -9.39 -11.08
C ASN A 62 9.52 -8.12 -10.46
N GLY A 63 10.85 -8.05 -10.44
CA GLY A 63 11.61 -6.87 -10.00
C GLY A 63 11.91 -5.87 -11.11
N GLN A 64 11.25 -5.97 -12.28
CA GLN A 64 11.56 -5.11 -13.42
C GLN A 64 11.00 -3.70 -13.18
N LYS A 65 11.76 -2.66 -13.55
CA LYS A 65 11.31 -1.26 -13.45
C LYS A 65 9.93 -1.03 -14.08
N LYS A 66 9.62 -1.75 -15.17
CA LYS A 66 8.33 -1.64 -15.89
C LYS A 66 7.12 -2.16 -15.11
N TYR A 67 7.35 -3.00 -14.10
CA TYR A 67 6.28 -3.54 -13.26
C TYR A 67 5.81 -2.51 -12.23
N VAL A 68 6.74 -1.68 -11.75
CA VAL A 68 6.45 -0.60 -10.80
C VAL A 68 5.76 0.56 -11.54
N LYS A 69 4.66 1.06 -10.97
CA LYS A 69 3.84 2.15 -11.51
C LYS A 69 4.04 3.45 -10.73
#